data_AF-A0A953W6T0-F1
#
_entry.id   AF-A0A953W6T0-F1
#
_cell.length_a   1.000
_cell.length_b   1.000
_cell.length_c   1.000
_cell.angle_alpha   90.00
_cell.angle_beta   90.00
_cell.angle_gamma   90.00
#
_symmetry.space_group_name_H-M   'P 1'
#
loop_
_entity.id
_entity.type
_entity.pdbx_description
1 polymer ?
#
loop_
_entity_poly.entity_id
_entity_poly.type
_entity_poly.pdbx_seq_one_letter_code
_entity_poly.pdbx_strand_id
1 'polypeptide(L)'
;MSENWSKWQSPPGGTGNEFDAAEIGALAHLYRGEVYRSTMWRTRLDATTNWSVVTLGLAMSISFASPTASPLPLLLVGILISMFLVLEARRYRYFN
;
A
#
# COMPACT_ATOMS: atom_id res chain seq x y z
N MET A 1 -0.19 30.25 -39.23
CA MET A 1 1.00 29.49 -38.78
C MET A 1 0.52 28.09 -38.42
N SER A 2 0.49 27.16 -39.39
CA SER A 2 0.06 25.77 -39.15
C SER A 2 1.27 24.95 -38.74
N GLU A 3 1.37 24.57 -37.47
CA GLU A 3 2.44 23.71 -37.00
C GLU A 3 2.30 22.34 -37.65
N ASN A 4 3.29 21.93 -38.45
CA ASN A 4 3.31 20.60 -39.03
C ASN A 4 3.74 19.59 -37.95
N TRP A 5 2.77 18.91 -37.36
CA TRP A 5 2.95 17.94 -36.27
C TRP A 5 3.66 16.66 -36.72
N SER A 6 3.83 16.42 -38.03
CA SER A 6 4.57 15.26 -38.55
C SER A 6 6.05 15.29 -38.17
N LYS A 7 6.62 16.47 -37.91
CA LYS A 7 8.03 16.64 -37.52
C LYS A 7 8.38 16.02 -36.15
N TRP A 8 7.37 15.71 -35.34
CA TRP A 8 7.53 15.20 -33.98
C TRP A 8 7.34 13.68 -33.89
N GLN A 9 7.21 12.98 -35.01
CA GLN A 9 6.90 11.54 -35.01
C GLN A 9 8.05 10.65 -34.50
N SER A 10 9.27 11.18 -34.31
CA SER A 10 10.33 10.49 -33.55
C SER A 10 11.42 11.47 -33.10
N PRO A 11 11.84 11.49 -31.83
CA PRO A 11 13.01 12.26 -31.39
C PRO A 11 14.29 11.70 -32.05
N PRO A 12 15.25 12.54 -32.46
CA PRO A 12 16.55 12.07 -32.95
C PRO A 12 17.26 11.26 -31.86
N GLY A 13 17.44 9.96 -32.08
CA GLY A 13 18.02 9.03 -31.10
C GLY A 13 17.02 8.06 -30.44
N GLY A 14 15.72 8.19 -30.70
CA GLY A 14 14.76 7.11 -30.43
C GLY A 14 14.93 5.97 -31.42
N THR A 15 14.73 4.71 -31.00
CA THR A 15 14.95 3.53 -31.85
C THR A 15 13.98 3.40 -33.02
N GLY A 16 12.96 4.27 -33.14
CA GLY A 16 12.04 4.31 -34.28
C GLY A 16 11.07 3.12 -34.36
N ASN A 17 11.04 2.25 -33.35
CA ASN A 17 10.16 1.09 -33.34
C ASN A 17 8.74 1.55 -32.95
N GLU A 18 7.81 1.54 -33.91
CA GLU A 18 6.38 1.60 -33.61
C GLU A 18 6.00 0.32 -32.86
N PHE A 19 5.40 0.46 -31.67
CA PHE A 19 4.88 -0.69 -30.95
C PHE A 19 3.69 -1.26 -31.71
N ASP A 20 3.70 -2.57 -31.99
CA ASP A 20 2.51 -3.24 -32.53
C ASP A 20 1.40 -3.29 -31.47
N ALA A 21 0.14 -3.44 -31.90
CA ALA A 21 -1.02 -3.53 -31.03
C ALA A 21 -0.87 -4.62 -29.94
N ALA A 22 -0.18 -5.73 -30.26
CA ALA A 22 0.14 -6.78 -29.31
C ALA A 22 1.10 -6.31 -28.21
N GLU A 23 2.11 -5.51 -28.54
CA GLU A 23 3.09 -4.97 -27.60
C GLU A 23 2.45 -3.91 -26.69
N ILE A 24 1.62 -3.02 -27.26
CA ILE A 24 0.82 -2.06 -26.49
C ILE A 24 -0.12 -2.79 -25.53
N GLY A 25 -0.77 -3.86 -25.99
CA GLY A 25 -1.62 -4.71 -25.16
C GLY A 25 -0.85 -5.37 -24.00
N ALA A 26 0.32 -5.93 -24.28
CA ALA A 26 1.18 -6.54 -23.27
C ALA A 26 1.61 -5.52 -22.20
N LEU A 27 2.01 -4.30 -22.61
CA LEU A 27 2.35 -3.21 -21.69
C LEU A 27 1.15 -2.78 -20.85
N ALA A 28 -0.04 -2.67 -21.43
CA ALA A 28 -1.26 -2.32 -20.71
C ALA A 28 -1.64 -3.39 -19.66
N HIS A 29 -1.48 -4.68 -19.97
CA HIS A 29 -1.71 -5.76 -19.01
C HIS A 29 -0.66 -5.79 -17.91
N LEU A 30 0.62 -5.58 -18.24
CA LEU A 30 1.70 -5.44 -17.26
C LEU A 30 1.41 -4.29 -16.29
N TYR A 31 1.07 -3.11 -16.83
CA TYR A 31 0.72 -1.94 -16.02
C TYR A 31 -0.45 -2.23 -15.07
N ARG A 32 -1.54 -2.83 -15.58
CA ARG A 32 -2.67 -3.22 -14.72
C ARG A 32 -2.26 -4.20 -13.62
N GLY A 33 -1.41 -5.19 -13.94
CA GLY A 33 -0.90 -6.16 -12.97
C GLY A 33 -0.04 -5.50 -11.89
N GLU A 34 0.85 -4.59 -12.26
CA GLU A 34 1.71 -3.84 -11.34
C GLU A 34 0.91 -2.90 -10.44
N VAL A 35 -0.06 -2.16 -11.00
CA VAL A 35 -0.98 -1.32 -10.23
C VAL A 35 -1.80 -2.16 -9.25
N TYR A 36 -2.30 -3.32 -9.68
CA TYR A 36 -3.05 -4.23 -8.82
C TYR A 36 -2.18 -4.78 -7.67
N ARG A 37 -0.95 -5.21 -7.98
CA ARG A 37 0.02 -5.68 -6.98
C ARG A 37 0.32 -4.60 -5.95
N SER A 38 0.57 -3.36 -6.40
CA SER A 38 0.82 -2.19 -5.54
C SER A 38 -0.37 -1.87 -4.63
N THR A 39 -1.59 -1.93 -5.19
CA THR A 39 -2.83 -1.71 -4.43
C THR A 39 -3.02 -2.78 -3.35
N MET A 40 -2.87 -4.06 -3.69
CA MET A 40 -2.96 -5.17 -2.73
C MET A 40 -1.87 -5.10 -1.66
N TRP A 41 -0.68 -4.62 -2.03
CA TRP A 41 0.42 -4.38 -1.10
C TRP A 41 0.05 -3.33 -0.05
N ARG A 42 -0.49 -2.18 -0.49
CA ARG A 42 -0.96 -1.10 0.40
C ARG A 42 -2.10 -1.55 1.31
N THR A 43 -3.12 -2.23 0.79
CA THR A 43 -4.27 -2.68 1.63
C THR A 43 -3.84 -3.61 2.76
N ARG A 44 -2.85 -4.47 2.55
CA ARG A 44 -2.32 -5.34 3.60
C ARG A 44 -1.45 -4.59 4.60
N LEU A 45 -0.74 -3.55 4.15
CA LEU A 45 0.09 -2.67 4.98
C LEU A 45 -0.74 -1.88 6.00
N ASP A 46 -1.91 -1.38 5.58
CA ASP A 46 -2.69 -0.48 6.42
C ASP A 46 -3.61 -1.22 7.41
N ALA A 47 -3.95 -2.49 7.16
CA ALA A 47 -4.94 -3.21 7.96
C ALA A 47 -4.55 -3.37 9.44
N THR A 48 -3.36 -3.91 9.74
CA THR A 48 -2.90 -4.18 11.12
C THR A 48 -2.65 -2.90 11.91
N THR A 49 -2.10 -1.89 11.27
CA THR A 49 -1.88 -0.56 11.87
C THR A 49 -3.20 0.13 12.17
N ASN A 50 -4.15 0.12 11.24
CA ASN A 50 -5.49 0.69 11.46
C ASN A 50 -6.19 0.02 12.65
N TRP A 51 -6.18 -1.32 12.73
CA TRP A 51 -6.74 -2.05 13.87
C TRP A 51 -6.00 -1.78 15.19
N SER A 52 -4.68 -1.58 15.14
CA SER A 52 -3.88 -1.20 16.31
C SER A 52 -4.34 0.15 16.89
N VAL A 53 -4.55 1.15 16.03
CA VAL A 53 -5.01 2.48 16.46
C VAL A 53 -6.41 2.43 17.05
N VAL A 54 -7.34 1.73 16.38
CA VAL A 54 -8.73 1.59 16.84
C VAL A 54 -8.80 0.89 18.20
N THR A 55 -8.10 -0.23 18.36
CA THR A 55 -8.12 -1.02 19.60
C THR A 55 -7.45 -0.27 20.76
N LEU A 56 -6.37 0.46 20.50
CA LEU A 56 -5.74 1.33 21.49
C LEU A 56 -6.69 2.43 21.97
N GLY A 57 -7.35 3.13 21.04
CA GLY A 57 -8.31 4.18 21.38
C GLY A 57 -9.47 3.64 22.24
N LEU A 58 -9.98 2.46 21.90
CA LEU A 58 -11.01 1.78 22.69
C LEU A 58 -10.51 1.41 24.10
N ALA A 59 -9.33 0.80 24.20
CA ALA A 59 -8.77 0.41 25.49
C ALA A 59 -8.49 1.61 26.40
N MET A 60 -7.98 2.71 25.85
CA MET A 60 -7.81 3.96 26.59
C MET A 60 -9.16 4.50 27.07
N SER A 61 -10.16 4.56 26.18
CA SER A 61 -11.49 5.06 26.53
C SER A 61 -12.11 4.29 27.70
N ILE A 62 -11.99 2.95 27.69
CA ILE A 62 -12.52 2.11 28.77
C ILE A 62 -11.70 2.25 30.06
N SER A 63 -10.37 2.22 29.95
CA SER A 63 -9.48 2.22 31.12
C SER A 63 -9.45 3.55 31.86
N PHE A 64 -9.76 4.64 31.18
CA PHE A 64 -9.84 5.98 31.77
C PHE A 64 -11.29 6.49 31.92
N ALA A 65 -12.30 5.63 31.75
CA ALA A 65 -13.71 6.03 31.87
C ALA A 65 -14.12 6.43 33.29
N SER A 66 -13.47 5.88 34.32
CA SER A 66 -13.69 6.22 35.73
C SER A 66 -12.46 5.92 36.59
N PRO A 67 -12.34 6.50 37.79
CA PRO A 67 -11.23 6.21 38.71
C PRO A 67 -11.17 4.75 39.19
N THR A 68 -12.28 4.02 39.10
CA THR A 68 -12.39 2.60 39.48
C THR A 68 -12.30 1.65 38.30
N ALA A 69 -12.13 2.17 37.08
CA ALA A 69 -12.01 1.36 35.88
C ALA A 69 -10.73 0.52 35.90
N SER A 70 -10.83 -0.72 35.43
CA SER A 70 -9.70 -1.64 35.40
C SER A 70 -8.70 -1.26 34.30
N PRO A 71 -7.38 -1.25 34.57
CA PRO A 71 -6.35 -1.03 33.56
C PRO A 71 -6.08 -2.26 32.68
N LEU A 72 -6.74 -3.39 32.96
CA LEU A 72 -6.55 -4.66 32.24
C LEU A 72 -6.71 -4.56 30.71
N PRO A 73 -7.66 -3.77 30.13
CA PRO A 73 -7.77 -3.61 28.69
C PRO A 73 -6.50 -3.08 28.02
N LEU A 74 -5.72 -2.21 28.69
CA LEU A 74 -4.45 -1.70 28.15
C LEU A 74 -3.40 -2.81 28.01
N LEU A 75 -3.31 -3.73 28.97
CA LEU A 75 -2.39 -4.86 28.89
C LEU A 75 -2.77 -5.82 27.74
N LEU A 76 -4.06 -6.14 27.62
CA LEU A 76 -4.56 -7.01 26.56
C LEU A 76 -4.31 -6.40 25.16
N VAL A 77 -4.58 -5.12 25.00
CA VAL A 77 -4.32 -4.41 23.74
C VAL A 77 -2.83 -4.24 23.48
N GLY A 78 -1.99 -4.05 24.50
CA GLY A 78 -0.53 -4.04 24.33
C GLY A 78 0.00 -5.35 23.73
N ILE A 79 -0.54 -6.50 24.16
CA ILE A 79 -0.20 -7.81 23.57
C ILE A 79 -0.70 -7.90 22.12
N LEU A 80 -1.93 -7.45 21.85
CA LEU A 80 -2.51 -7.44 20.50
C LEU A 80 -1.68 -6.59 19.52
N ILE A 81 -1.27 -5.39 19.93
CA ILE A 81 -0.41 -4.49 19.13
C ILE A 81 0.94 -5.17 18.87
N SER A 82 1.51 -5.83 19.88
CA SER A 82 2.77 -6.57 19.72
C SER A 82 2.63 -7.70 18.68
N MET A 83 1.50 -8.41 18.68
CA MET A 83 1.20 -9.42 17.64
C MET A 83 1.11 -8.78 16.25
N PHE A 84 0.38 -7.66 16.11
CA PHE A 84 0.28 -6.94 14.84
C PHE A 84 1.65 -6.45 14.33
N LEU A 85 2.52 -5.97 15.23
CA LEU A 85 3.88 -5.56 14.89
C LEU A 85 4.73 -6.73 14.35
N VAL A 86 4.59 -7.93 14.93
CA VAL A 86 5.32 -9.13 14.45
C VAL A 86 4.84 -9.55 13.06
N LEU A 87 3.52 -9.51 12.80
CA LEU A 87 2.97 -9.79 11.47
C LEU A 87 3.52 -8.82 10.43
N GLU A 88 3.58 -7.55 10.79
CA GLU A 88 4.10 -6.47 9.96
C GLU A 88 5.61 -6.64 9.69
N ALA A 89 6.41 -6.91 10.73
CA ALA A 89 7.85 -7.17 10.63
C ALA A 89 8.20 -8.41 9.79
N ARG A 90 7.41 -9.49 9.91
CA ARG A 90 7.60 -10.70 9.09
C ARG A 90 7.42 -10.42 7.60
N ARG A 91 6.51 -9.52 7.22
CA ARG A 91 6.30 -9.17 5.82
C ARG A 91 7.48 -8.40 5.23
N TYR A 92 8.12 -7.51 5.99
CA TYR A 92 9.33 -6.80 5.55
C TYR A 92 10.54 -7.72 5.36
N ARG A 93 10.60 -8.86 6.08
CA ARG A 93 11.69 -9.82 5.94
C ARG A 93 11.74 -10.50 4.56
N TYR A 94 10.66 -10.47 3.79
CA TYR A 94 10.62 -11.03 2.43
C TYR A 94 10.96 -9.99 1.33
N PHE A 95 11.39 -8.78 1.70
CA PHE A 95 11.99 -7.79 0.78
C PHE A 95 13.51 -7.95 0.82
N ASN A 96 13.99 -9.07 0.28
CA ASN A 96 15.33 -9.19 -0.28
C ASN A 96 15.20 -9.36 -1.79
#